data_AF-A0A7V5UF65-F1
#
_entry.id   AF-A0A7V5UF65-F1
#
_cell.length_a   1.000
_cell.length_b   1.000
_cell.length_c   1.000
_cell.angle_alpha   90.00
_cell.angle_beta   90.00
_cell.angle_gamma   90.00
#
_symmetry.space_group_name_H-M   'P 1'
#
loop_
_entity.id
_entity.type
_entity.pdbx_description
1 polymer ?
#
loop_
_entity_poly.entity_id
_entity_poly.type
_entity_poly.pdbx_seq_one_letter_code
_entity_poly.pdbx_strand_id
1 'polypeptide(L)'
;MKLNPRKLMALSLTGFLSSLIVHFLTLTNLYLVSNYVILLLTIGILIVWLQSSENIKWIGGEDAEANPWTKTFNLCPEWLKYATIFLIVYGIMNFIVSADFKPQKGLFDFSVSRQKVRGISGIWMAFYSFGLVAAYARNKLEGAHSDE
;
A
#
# COMPACT_ATOMS: atom_id res chain seq x y z
N MET A 1 -11.92 -12.76 6.36
CA MET A 1 -12.63 -12.78 5.06
C MET A 1 -11.57 -12.73 3.96
N LYS A 2 -11.46 -13.77 3.13
CA LYS A 2 -10.52 -13.78 1.99
C LYS A 2 -11.14 -13.02 0.82
N LEU A 3 -10.46 -12.00 0.31
CA LEU A 3 -10.89 -11.25 -0.86
C LEU A 3 -10.49 -12.00 -2.12
N ASN A 4 -11.40 -12.08 -3.08
CA ASN A 4 -11.03 -12.46 -4.44
C ASN A 4 -9.96 -11.48 -4.97
N PRO A 5 -8.94 -11.95 -5.71
CA PRO A 5 -7.86 -11.09 -6.21
C PRO A 5 -8.32 -9.87 -7.01
N ARG A 6 -9.42 -9.97 -7.77
CA ARG A 6 -10.03 -8.83 -8.49
C ARG A 6 -10.60 -7.79 -7.52
N LYS A 7 -11.25 -8.23 -6.43
CA LYS A 7 -11.75 -7.34 -5.37
C LYS A 7 -10.60 -6.67 -4.62
N LEU A 8 -9.52 -7.41 -4.35
CA LEU A 8 -8.31 -6.85 -3.76
C LEU A 8 -7.68 -5.79 -4.68
N MET A 9 -7.63 -6.04 -5.98
CA MET A 9 -7.13 -5.08 -6.97
C MET A 9 -7.96 -3.79 -6.97
N ALA A 10 -9.29 -3.91 -6.99
CA ALA A 10 -10.20 -2.75 -6.96
C ALA A 10 -10.04 -1.94 -5.66
N LEU A 11 -9.97 -2.62 -4.51
CA LEU A 11 -9.73 -1.99 -3.21
C LEU A 11 -8.37 -1.27 -3.19
N SER A 12 -7.33 -1.93 -3.71
CA SER A 12 -5.98 -1.39 -3.75
C SER A 12 -5.88 -0.18 -4.67
N LEU A 13 -6.52 -0.22 -5.84
CA LEU A 13 -6.57 0.92 -6.77
C LEU A 13 -7.30 2.11 -6.15
N THR A 14 -8.46 1.86 -5.54
CA THR A 14 -9.28 2.92 -4.91
C THR A 14 -8.54 3.54 -3.72
N GLY A 15 -7.91 2.71 -2.89
CA GLY A 15 -7.07 3.17 -1.78
C GLY A 15 -5.84 3.94 -2.26
N PHE A 16 -5.20 3.50 -3.34
CA PHE A 16 -4.08 4.19 -3.97
C PHE A 16 -4.49 5.59 -4.45
N LEU A 17 -5.56 5.70 -5.24
CA LEU A 17 -6.04 6.99 -5.73
C LEU A 17 -6.46 7.92 -4.58
N SER A 18 -7.16 7.38 -3.58
CA SER A 18 -7.56 8.15 -2.40
C SER A 18 -6.35 8.66 -1.61
N SER A 19 -5.35 7.80 -1.39
CA SER A 19 -4.11 8.20 -0.70
C SER A 19 -3.30 9.22 -1.49
N LEU A 20 -3.25 9.11 -2.82
CA LEU A 20 -2.62 10.10 -3.70
C LEU A 20 -3.31 11.47 -3.61
N ILE A 21 -4.65 11.51 -3.61
CA ILE A 21 -5.42 12.75 -3.44
C ILE A 21 -5.10 13.37 -2.07
N VAL A 22 -5.14 12.58 -0.99
CA VAL A 22 -4.79 13.07 0.35
C VAL A 22 -3.36 13.61 0.38
N HIS A 23 -2.41 12.89 -0.23
CA HIS A 23 -1.03 13.32 -0.30
C HIS A 23 -0.89 14.67 -1.01
N PHE A 24 -1.51 14.83 -2.18
CA PHE A 24 -1.51 16.09 -2.93
C PHE A 24 -2.14 17.25 -2.15
N LEU A 25 -3.28 17.03 -1.49
CA LEU A 25 -3.93 18.07 -0.66
C LEU A 25 -3.03 18.51 0.51
N THR A 26 -2.30 17.57 1.11
CA THR A 26 -1.37 17.89 2.20
C THR A 26 -0.09 18.58 1.71
N LEU A 27 0.39 18.26 0.51
CA LEU A 27 1.54 18.92 -0.12
C LEU A 27 1.25 20.37 -0.51
N THR A 28 0.07 20.63 -1.05
CA THR A 28 -0.36 21.94 -1.54
C THR A 28 -0.93 22.84 -0.45
N ASN A 29 -1.04 22.35 0.79
CA ASN A 29 -1.63 23.05 1.92
C ASN A 29 -3.11 23.47 1.72
N LEU A 30 -3.82 22.86 0.77
CA LEU A 30 -5.17 23.27 0.39
C LEU A 30 -6.24 22.83 1.39
N TYR A 31 -6.08 21.67 2.02
CA TYR A 31 -7.12 21.09 2.88
C TYR A 31 -6.55 20.14 3.95
N LEU A 32 -7.14 20.16 5.15
CA LEU A 32 -6.87 19.17 6.19
C LEU A 32 -7.95 18.09 6.12
N VAL A 33 -7.53 16.87 5.81
CA VAL A 33 -8.41 15.73 5.65
C VAL A 33 -8.97 15.30 7.01
N SER A 34 -10.25 14.91 7.04
CA SER A 34 -10.92 14.49 8.27
C SER A 34 -10.30 13.22 8.87
N ASN A 35 -10.38 13.09 10.20
CA ASN A 35 -9.88 11.92 10.92
C ASN A 35 -10.54 10.61 10.45
N TYR A 36 -11.79 10.66 9.98
CA TYR A 36 -12.50 9.50 9.44
C TYR A 36 -11.84 8.95 8.17
N VAL A 37 -11.41 9.83 7.26
CA VAL A 37 -10.72 9.41 6.02
C VAL A 37 -9.35 8.81 6.35
N ILE A 38 -8.63 9.41 7.30
CA ILE A 38 -7.34 8.91 7.78
C ILE A 38 -7.51 7.49 8.37
N LEU A 39 -8.51 7.32 9.23
CA LEU A 39 -8.83 6.03 9.83
C LEU A 39 -9.23 5.00 8.76
N LEU A 40 -10.10 5.38 7.82
CA LEU A 40 -10.56 4.51 6.74
C LEU A 40 -9.40 4.01 5.88
N LEU A 41 -8.51 4.91 5.46
CA LEU A 41 -7.32 4.56 4.67
C LEU A 41 -6.37 3.67 5.47
N THR A 42 -6.25 3.91 6.78
CA THR A 42 -5.42 3.09 7.67
C THR A 42 -5.97 1.69 7.84
N ILE A 43 -7.29 1.54 8.04
CA ILE A 43 -7.95 0.23 8.08
C ILE A 43 -7.79 -0.48 6.73
N GLY A 44 -7.95 0.24 5.62
CA GLY A 44 -7.80 -0.30 4.29
C GLY A 44 -6.40 -0.85 4.00
N ILE A 45 -5.32 -0.18 4.45
CA ILE A 45 -3.96 -0.75 4.30
C ILE A 45 -3.78 -2.04 5.09
N LEU A 46 -4.40 -2.18 6.27
CA LEU A 46 -4.30 -3.41 7.06
C LEU A 46 -4.98 -4.58 6.34
N ILE A 47 -6.16 -4.33 5.75
CA ILE A 47 -6.88 -5.32 4.95
C ILE A 47 -6.03 -5.70 3.73
N VAL A 48 -5.54 -4.71 2.97
CA VAL A 48 -4.73 -4.94 1.78
C VAL A 48 -3.45 -5.69 2.11
N TRP A 49 -2.75 -5.31 3.18
CA TRP A 49 -1.54 -5.96 3.63
C TRP A 49 -1.77 -7.44 3.93
N LEU A 50 -2.74 -7.76 4.79
CA LEU A 50 -3.03 -9.15 5.17
C LEU A 50 -3.37 -10.01 3.94
N GLN A 51 -4.23 -9.51 3.07
CA GLN A 51 -4.63 -10.23 1.86
C GLN A 51 -3.49 -10.37 0.85
N SER A 52 -2.64 -9.36 0.73
CA SER A 52 -1.47 -9.40 -0.16
C SER A 52 -0.43 -10.39 0.34
N SER A 53 -0.17 -10.43 1.65
CA SER A 53 0.73 -11.41 2.26
C SER A 53 0.24 -12.85 2.03
N GLU A 54 -1.07 -13.11 2.16
CA GLU A 54 -1.65 -14.41 1.84
C GLU A 54 -1.48 -14.77 0.35
N ASN A 55 -1.72 -13.83 -0.56
CA ASN A 55 -1.53 -14.05 -1.99
C ASN A 55 -0.07 -14.32 -2.36
N ILE A 56 0.88 -13.60 -1.77
CA ILE A 56 2.31 -13.81 -2.01
C ILE A 56 2.76 -15.17 -1.49
N LYS A 57 2.28 -15.56 -0.31
CA LYS A 57 2.51 -16.91 0.21
C LYS A 57 1.96 -17.98 -0.73
N TRP A 58 0.75 -17.77 -1.28
CA TRP A 58 0.16 -18.69 -2.26
C TRP A 58 0.99 -18.75 -3.56
N ILE A 59 1.45 -17.61 -4.08
CA ILE A 59 2.28 -17.53 -5.30
C ILE A 59 3.62 -18.27 -5.12
N GLY A 60 4.18 -18.19 -3.91
CA GLY A 60 5.39 -18.93 -3.53
C GLY A 60 5.24 -20.44 -3.73
N GLY A 61 4.06 -21.01 -3.45
CA GLY A 61 3.82 -22.45 -3.54
C GLY A 61 4.67 -23.24 -2.53
N GLU A 62 4.91 -24.53 -2.84
CA GLU A 62 5.79 -25.43 -2.07
C GLU A 62 7.27 -25.32 -2.46
N ASP A 63 7.59 -24.53 -3.50
CA ASP A 63 8.97 -24.30 -3.94
C ASP A 63 9.75 -23.50 -2.89
N ALA A 64 10.42 -24.21 -1.99
CA ALA A 64 11.24 -23.65 -0.92
C ALA A 64 12.43 -22.81 -1.46
N GLU A 65 12.85 -23.03 -2.71
CA GLU A 65 14.04 -22.42 -3.29
C GLU A 65 13.79 -21.02 -3.88
N ALA A 66 12.54 -20.70 -4.27
CA ALA A 66 12.22 -19.43 -4.91
C ALA A 66 11.64 -18.42 -3.92
N ASN A 67 12.30 -17.26 -3.75
CA ASN A 67 11.78 -16.17 -2.94
C ASN A 67 10.38 -15.72 -3.46
N PRO A 68 9.29 -15.87 -2.67
CA PRO A 68 7.92 -15.55 -3.11
C PRO A 68 7.73 -14.11 -3.56
N TRP A 69 8.50 -13.18 -2.99
CA TRP A 69 8.48 -11.77 -3.35
C TRP A 69 9.03 -11.57 -4.75
N THR A 70 10.21 -12.14 -5.04
CA THR A 70 10.83 -12.07 -6.36
C THR A 70 9.90 -12.65 -7.43
N LYS A 71 9.30 -13.81 -7.16
CA LYS A 71 8.32 -14.43 -8.06
C LYS A 71 7.11 -13.52 -8.32
N THR A 72 6.54 -12.93 -7.27
CA THR A 72 5.41 -11.99 -7.37
C THR A 72 5.74 -10.79 -8.24
N PHE A 73 6.89 -10.15 -8.01
CA PHE A 73 7.31 -8.97 -8.78
C PHE A 73 7.66 -9.30 -10.23
N ASN A 74 8.18 -10.49 -10.51
CA ASN A 74 8.48 -10.94 -11.88
C ASN A 74 7.23 -11.25 -12.72
N LEU A 75 6.10 -11.53 -12.07
CA LEU A 75 4.82 -11.72 -12.77
C LEU A 75 4.20 -10.41 -13.25
N CYS A 76 4.59 -9.28 -12.65
CA CYS A 76 4.07 -7.95 -12.95
C CYS A 76 4.78 -7.30 -14.13
N PRO A 77 4.12 -6.38 -14.87
CA PRO A 77 4.79 -5.57 -15.87
C PRO A 77 5.83 -4.66 -15.21
N GLU A 78 6.92 -4.36 -15.93
CA GLU A 78 8.06 -3.60 -15.42
C GLU A 78 7.65 -2.25 -14.82
N TRP A 79 6.75 -1.53 -15.48
CA TRP A 79 6.27 -0.23 -15.00
C TRP A 79 5.65 -0.31 -13.59
N LEU A 80 4.90 -1.38 -13.28
CA LEU A 80 4.23 -1.53 -11.99
C LEU A 80 5.22 -1.88 -10.89
N LYS A 81 6.21 -2.72 -11.22
CA LYS A 81 7.33 -3.05 -10.33
C LYS A 81 8.11 -1.79 -9.96
N TYR A 82 8.55 -1.01 -10.94
CA TYR A 82 9.31 0.21 -10.70
C TYR A 82 8.49 1.30 -10.01
N ALA A 83 7.21 1.47 -10.38
CA ALA A 83 6.31 2.41 -9.70
C ALA A 83 6.15 2.06 -8.22
N THR A 84 5.94 0.79 -7.89
CA THR A 84 5.80 0.33 -6.50
C THR A 84 7.08 0.55 -5.70
N ILE A 85 8.24 0.21 -6.27
CA ILE A 85 9.55 0.45 -5.62
C ILE A 85 9.75 1.95 -5.38
N PHE A 86 9.50 2.78 -6.38
CA PHE A 86 9.58 4.24 -6.26
C PHE A 86 8.67 4.75 -5.14
N LEU A 87 7.41 4.30 -5.08
CA LEU A 87 6.44 4.71 -4.07
C LEU A 87 6.84 4.28 -2.65
N ILE A 88 7.43 3.10 -2.49
CA ILE A 88 7.97 2.63 -1.20
C ILE A 88 9.09 3.57 -0.74
N VAL A 89 10.08 3.81 -1.60
CA VAL A 89 11.21 4.70 -1.28
C VAL A 89 10.71 6.12 -0.98
N TYR A 90 9.83 6.64 -1.83
CA TYR A 90 9.22 7.95 -1.66
C TYR A 90 8.43 8.07 -0.36
N GLY A 91 7.62 7.06 -0.02
CA GLY A 91 6.83 7.01 1.20
C GLY A 91 7.70 7.00 2.45
N ILE A 92 8.77 6.21 2.45
CA ILE A 92 9.76 6.18 3.55
C ILE A 92 10.44 7.55 3.70
N MET A 93 10.91 8.15 2.60
CA MET A 93 11.55 9.47 2.66
C MET A 93 10.59 10.54 3.18
N ASN A 94 9.33 10.56 2.70
CA ASN A 94 8.34 11.51 3.18
C ASN A 94 7.99 11.29 4.65
N PHE A 95 7.92 10.04 5.11
CA PHE A 95 7.69 9.73 6.51
C PHE A 95 8.84 10.24 7.38
N ILE A 96 10.10 9.99 6.99
CA ILE A 96 11.29 10.48 7.71
C ILE A 96 11.30 12.01 7.80
N VAL A 97 11.04 12.71 6.68
CA VAL A 97 10.98 14.19 6.64
C VAL A 97 9.81 14.73 7.48
N SER A 98 8.73 13.96 7.61
CA SER A 98 7.54 14.36 8.34
C SER A 98 7.54 13.92 9.81
N ALA A 99 8.50 13.08 10.22
CA ALA A 99 8.64 12.63 11.59
C ALA A 99 9.18 13.79 12.44
N ASP A 100 8.33 14.34 13.30
CA ASP A 100 8.77 15.29 14.32
C ASP A 100 9.37 14.49 15.49
N PHE A 101 10.69 14.45 15.59
CA PHE A 101 11.42 13.74 16.65
C PHE A 101 11.40 14.48 18.00
N LYS A 102 10.68 15.60 18.11
CA LYS A 102 10.54 16.31 19.37
C LYS A 102 9.75 15.44 20.38
N PRO A 103 10.19 15.38 21.65
CA PRO A 103 9.44 14.67 22.68
C PRO A 103 8.07 15.33 22.85
N GLN A 104 7.03 14.68 22.32
CA GLN A 104 5.66 15.14 22.51
C GLN A 104 5.32 15.03 24.01
N LYS A 105 4.71 16.08 24.58
CA LYS A 105 4.22 16.07 25.96
C LYS A 105 3.03 15.11 26.06
N GLY A 106 3.31 13.84 26.35
CA GLY A 106 2.31 12.79 26.57
C GLY A 106 2.47 11.62 25.59
N LEU A 107 2.39 10.39 26.11
CA LEU A 107 2.52 9.13 25.36
C LEU A 107 1.47 8.92 24.25
N PHE A 108 0.46 9.79 24.15
CA PHE A 108 -0.73 9.63 23.33
C PHE A 108 -1.22 10.95 22.72
N ASP A 109 -0.32 11.78 22.18
CA ASP A 109 -0.75 12.96 21.40
C ASP A 109 -1.24 12.54 20.01
N PHE A 110 -2.53 12.20 19.95
CA PHE A 110 -3.28 11.89 18.73
C PHE A 110 -3.65 13.13 17.90
N SER A 111 -3.05 14.31 18.16
CA SER A 111 -3.26 15.47 17.31
C SER A 111 -2.82 15.18 15.88
N VAL A 112 -3.79 15.26 14.96
CA VAL A 112 -3.57 15.07 13.53
C VAL A 112 -2.99 16.37 12.97
N SER A 113 -1.67 16.46 12.91
CA SER A 113 -1.00 17.57 12.24
C SER A 113 -0.90 17.29 10.74
N ARG A 114 -0.91 18.36 9.93
CA ARG A 114 -0.72 18.25 8.48
C ARG A 114 0.56 17.49 8.12
N GLN A 115 1.63 17.71 8.88
CA GLN A 115 2.91 17.04 8.68
C GLN A 115 2.81 15.53 8.95
N LYS A 116 2.13 15.11 10.04
CA LYS A 116 1.84 13.69 10.30
C LYS A 116 1.05 13.05 9.14
N VAL A 117 0.01 13.73 8.62
CA VAL A 117 -0.79 13.22 7.49
C VAL A 117 0.03 13.13 6.20
N ARG A 118 0.92 14.09 5.94
CA ARG A 118 1.83 14.04 4.78
C ARG A 118 2.74 12.82 4.83
N GLY A 119 3.35 12.54 5.98
CA GLY A 119 4.21 11.37 6.17
C GLY A 119 3.46 10.06 6.01
N ILE A 120 2.31 9.93 6.67
CA ILE A 120 1.51 8.69 6.66
C ILE A 120 0.87 8.44 5.29
N SER A 121 0.44 9.47 4.56
CA SER A 121 -0.17 9.29 3.23
C SER A 121 0.80 8.74 2.19
N GLY A 122 2.10 9.06 2.28
CA GLY A 122 3.12 8.41 1.45
C GLY A 122 3.24 6.91 1.73
N ILE A 123 3.13 6.50 3.01
CA ILE A 123 3.10 5.08 3.40
C ILE A 123 1.83 4.41 2.84
N TRP A 124 0.66 5.05 2.90
CA TRP A 124 -0.55 4.49 2.32
C TRP A 124 -0.40 4.20 0.83
N MET A 125 0.15 5.15 0.06
CA MET A 125 0.41 4.96 -1.37
C MET A 125 1.30 3.73 -1.62
N ALA A 126 2.36 3.56 -0.82
CA ALA A 126 3.25 2.40 -0.91
C ALA A 126 2.49 1.08 -0.66
N PHE A 127 1.73 0.97 0.43
CA PHE A 127 0.97 -0.24 0.77
C PHE A 127 -0.10 -0.58 -0.26
N TYR A 128 -0.83 0.42 -0.76
CA TYR A 128 -1.85 0.18 -1.79
C TYR A 128 -1.22 -0.20 -3.15
N SER A 129 -0.08 0.40 -3.52
CA SER A 129 0.66 -0.01 -4.73
C SER A 129 1.18 -1.44 -4.63
N PHE A 130 1.63 -1.84 -3.44
CA PHE A 130 2.01 -3.21 -3.15
C PHE A 130 0.83 -4.19 -3.26
N GLY A 131 -0.36 -3.77 -2.79
CA GLY A 131 -1.60 -4.52 -3.00
C GLY A 131 -1.94 -4.75 -4.47
N LEU A 132 -1.70 -3.76 -5.32
CA LEU A 132 -1.85 -3.90 -6.78
C LEU A 132 -0.89 -4.94 -7.36
N VAL A 133 0.37 -4.95 -6.94
CA VAL A 133 1.37 -5.96 -7.35
C VAL A 133 0.91 -7.37 -6.96
N ALA A 134 0.56 -7.58 -5.70
CA ALA A 134 0.15 -8.90 -5.21
C ALA A 134 -1.14 -9.39 -5.90
N ALA A 135 -2.13 -8.52 -6.05
CA ALA A 135 -3.38 -8.84 -6.72
C ALA A 135 -3.18 -9.12 -8.22
N TYR A 136 -2.34 -8.34 -8.90
CA TYR A 136 -2.04 -8.53 -10.32
C TYR A 136 -1.37 -9.88 -10.56
N ALA A 137 -0.30 -10.17 -9.81
CA ALA A 137 0.43 -11.43 -9.92
C ALA A 137 -0.48 -12.64 -9.68
N ARG A 138 -1.37 -12.56 -8.67
CA ARG A 138 -2.33 -13.62 -8.37
C ARG A 138 -3.34 -13.83 -9.50
N ASN A 139 -3.94 -12.75 -10.02
CA ASN A 139 -4.88 -12.84 -11.15
C ASN A 139 -4.23 -13.41 -12.41
N LYS A 140 -2.96 -13.06 -12.68
CA LYS A 140 -2.22 -13.55 -13.84
C LYS A 140 -2.04 -15.08 -13.79
N LEU A 141 -1.73 -15.62 -12.61
CA LEU A 141 -1.60 -17.07 -12.43
C LEU A 141 -2.97 -17.78 -12.46
N GLU A 142 -4.01 -17.19 -11.88
CA GLU A 142 -5.37 -17.77 -11.96
C GLU A 142 -5.88 -17.84 -13.40
N GLY A 143 -5.59 -16.84 -14.23
CA GLY A 143 -5.93 -16.88 -15.66
C GLY A 143 -5.16 -17.92 -16.46
N ALA A 144 -3.88 -18.15 -16.15
CA ALA A 144 -3.08 -19.18 -16.81
C ALA A 144 -3.62 -20.60 -16.54
N HIS A 145 -4.12 -20.86 -15.33
CA HIS A 145 -4.71 -22.15 -14.96
C HIS A 145 -6.13 -22.40 -15.49
N SER A 146 -6.84 -21.37 -15.96
CA SER A 146 -8.17 -21.56 -16.57
C SER A 146 -8.10 -21.92 -18.06
N ASP A 147 -6.94 -21.74 -18.68
CA ASP A 147 -6.70 -22.00 -20.10
C ASP A 147 -6.04 -23.39 -20.35
N GLU A 148 -5.75 -24.14 -19.28
CA GLU A 148 -5.27 -25.54 -19.28
C GLU A 148 -6.44 -26.53 -19.06
#